data_AF-A0A191HV70-F1
#
_entry.id   AF-A0A191HV70-F1
#
_cell.length_a   1.000
_cell.length_b   1.000
_cell.length_c   1.000
_cell.angle_alpha   90.00
_cell.angle_beta   90.00
_cell.angle_gamma   90.00
#
_symmetry.space_group_name_H-M   'P 1'
#
loop_
_entity.id
_entity.type
_entity.pdbx_description
1 polymer ?
#
loop_
_entity_poly.entity_id
_entity_poly.type
_entity_poly.pdbx_seq_one_letter_code
_entity_poly.pdbx_strand_id
1 'polypeptide(L)'
;MREYKGLIEITDMWDEKETFTYIFLLKDLSLKKAIIYSEKSFEVGEIIDIEGFIDVPKREQNKGGFSQRAYLKGQGINFICTLKKEEIINKKDTIYSWLYNYKMAMKNQISKYLEEDTVLFTSFFLGDKKGLDDGLRELWQNLGISHLLAVSGTHMSLLMDICIFLHLLYQVVALEKELFLLVSCFYIH
;
A
#
# COMPACT_ATOMS: atom_id res chain seq x y z
N MET A 1 3.83 17.36 -14.29
CA MET A 1 3.48 16.21 -15.16
C MET A 1 4.73 15.60 -15.78
N ARG A 2 5.02 14.33 -15.46
CA ARG A 2 6.14 13.53 -15.99
C ARG A 2 5.56 12.26 -16.63
N GLU A 3 6.03 11.88 -17.82
CA GLU A 3 5.63 10.60 -18.42
C GLU A 3 6.19 9.42 -17.62
N TYR A 4 5.37 8.38 -17.50
CA TYR A 4 5.74 7.13 -16.85
C TYR A 4 5.27 5.95 -17.69
N LYS A 5 6.17 4.99 -17.89
CA LYS A 5 5.90 3.74 -18.56
C LYS A 5 6.66 2.62 -17.87
N GLY A 6 5.96 1.54 -17.54
CA GLY A 6 6.60 0.31 -17.08
C GLY A 6 5.73 -0.50 -16.12
N LEU A 7 6.37 -1.55 -15.60
CA LEU A 7 5.75 -2.54 -14.73
C LEU A 7 5.57 -2.00 -13.33
N ILE A 8 4.34 -2.10 -12.82
CA ILE A 8 4.00 -1.79 -11.45
C ILE A 8 3.40 -3.01 -10.77
N GLU A 9 3.57 -3.09 -9.46
CA GLU A 9 2.92 -4.09 -8.63
C GLU A 9 1.90 -3.38 -7.74
N ILE A 10 0.68 -3.89 -7.68
CA ILE A 10 -0.34 -3.36 -6.78
C ILE A 10 0.01 -3.77 -5.34
N THR A 11 0.10 -2.77 -4.47
CA THR A 11 0.49 -2.94 -3.06
C THR A 11 -0.67 -2.77 -2.08
N ASP A 12 -1.71 -2.02 -2.47
CA ASP A 12 -2.95 -1.83 -1.72
C ASP A 12 -4.03 -1.32 -2.70
N MET A 13 -5.29 -1.45 -2.35
CA MET A 13 -6.43 -1.02 -3.16
C MET A 13 -7.53 -0.40 -2.29
N TRP A 14 -8.21 0.61 -2.83
CA TRP A 14 -9.37 1.24 -2.20
C TRP A 14 -10.56 1.06 -3.14
N ASP A 15 -11.65 0.58 -2.56
CA ASP A 15 -12.90 0.38 -3.28
C ASP A 15 -13.74 1.65 -3.15
N GLU A 16 -13.88 2.40 -4.25
CA GLU A 16 -14.78 3.55 -4.34
C GLU A 16 -15.91 3.20 -5.31
N LYS A 17 -17.11 3.74 -5.06
CA LYS A 17 -18.39 3.30 -5.64
C LYS A 17 -18.46 3.19 -7.17
N GLU A 18 -17.57 3.83 -7.92
CA GLU A 18 -17.58 3.85 -9.39
C GLU A 18 -16.21 3.56 -10.05
N THR A 19 -15.10 3.62 -9.31
CA THR A 19 -13.74 3.41 -9.82
C THR A 19 -12.85 2.76 -8.79
N PHE A 20 -12.00 1.84 -9.21
CA PHE A 20 -11.02 1.23 -8.32
C PHE A 20 -9.79 2.11 -8.19
N THR A 21 -9.34 2.33 -6.95
CA THR A 21 -8.10 3.05 -6.68
C THR A 21 -7.02 2.05 -6.28
N TYR A 22 -5.87 2.08 -6.95
CA TYR A 22 -4.75 1.19 -6.62
C TYR A 22 -3.53 2.00 -6.21
N ILE A 23 -2.78 1.47 -5.25
CA ILE A 23 -1.54 2.05 -4.76
C ILE A 23 -0.37 1.18 -5.22
N PHE A 24 0.66 1.81 -5.73
CA PHE A 24 1.92 1.15 -6.09
C PHE A 24 3.11 2.01 -5.68
N LEU A 25 4.30 1.40 -5.68
CA LEU A 25 5.56 2.06 -5.34
C LEU A 25 6.30 2.46 -6.62
N LEU A 26 6.68 3.73 -6.70
CA LEU A 26 7.53 4.24 -7.75
C LEU A 26 9.00 3.94 -7.42
N LYS A 27 9.53 2.88 -8.04
CA LYS A 27 10.93 2.45 -7.87
C LYS A 27 11.91 3.58 -8.22
N ASP A 28 11.64 4.31 -9.29
CA ASP A 28 12.49 5.42 -9.78
C ASP A 28 12.42 6.69 -8.91
N LEU A 29 11.50 6.75 -7.95
CA LEU A 29 11.28 7.91 -7.08
C LEU A 29 11.38 7.51 -5.61
N SER A 30 12.43 6.75 -5.28
CA SER A 30 12.77 6.37 -3.90
C SER A 30 11.63 5.63 -3.18
N LEU A 31 10.92 4.75 -3.90
CA LEU A 31 9.79 3.96 -3.38
C LEU A 31 8.65 4.83 -2.83
N LYS A 32 8.44 6.03 -3.38
CA LYS A 32 7.28 6.85 -3.04
C LYS A 32 5.99 6.21 -3.55
N LYS A 33 4.91 6.32 -2.77
CA LYS A 33 3.59 5.80 -3.13
C LYS A 33 2.91 6.70 -4.15
N ALA A 34 2.34 6.07 -5.16
CA ALA A 34 1.46 6.69 -6.14
C ALA A 34 0.12 5.96 -6.21
N ILE A 35 -0.92 6.69 -6.62
CA ILE A 35 -2.23 6.12 -6.88
C ILE A 35 -2.55 6.13 -8.37
N ILE A 36 -3.29 5.11 -8.81
CA ILE A 36 -3.98 5.07 -10.10
C ILE A 36 -5.48 4.90 -9.85
N TYR A 37 -6.27 5.45 -10.75
CA TYR A 37 -7.71 5.22 -10.84
C TYR A 37 -7.96 4.43 -12.12
N SER A 38 -8.68 3.32 -12.01
CA SER A 38 -8.98 2.43 -13.14
C SER A 38 -10.40 1.88 -13.03
N GLU A 39 -11.05 1.72 -14.17
CA GLU A 39 -12.33 1.02 -14.29
C GLU A 39 -12.14 -0.50 -14.28
N LYS A 40 -10.95 -0.98 -14.65
CA LYS A 40 -10.59 -2.40 -14.56
C LYS A 40 -10.35 -2.79 -13.11
N SER A 41 -10.86 -3.97 -12.77
CA SER A 41 -10.60 -4.64 -11.50
C SER A 41 -9.26 -5.36 -11.56
N PHE A 42 -8.44 -5.11 -10.54
CA PHE A 42 -7.16 -5.73 -10.30
C PHE A 42 -7.08 -6.15 -8.83
N GLU A 43 -6.20 -7.09 -8.55
CA GLU A 43 -5.97 -7.58 -7.19
C GLU A 43 -4.63 -7.13 -6.63
N VAL A 44 -4.53 -7.03 -5.30
CA VAL A 44 -3.26 -6.75 -4.63
C VAL A 44 -2.27 -7.89 -4.87
N GLY A 45 -1.08 -7.54 -5.34
CA GLY A 45 -0.03 -8.46 -5.78
C GLY A 45 0.05 -8.69 -7.30
N GLU A 46 -0.92 -8.18 -8.07
CA GLU A 46 -0.85 -8.25 -9.53
C GLU A 46 0.20 -7.28 -10.11
N ILE A 47 0.85 -7.73 -11.19
CA ILE A 47 1.80 -6.92 -11.96
C ILE A 47 1.12 -6.44 -13.24
N ILE A 48 1.16 -5.12 -13.43
CA ILE A 48 0.47 -4.41 -14.50
C ILE A 48 1.49 -3.59 -15.28
N ASP A 49 1.42 -3.63 -16.61
CA ASP A 49 2.09 -2.65 -17.45
C ASP A 49 1.23 -1.40 -17.56
N ILE A 50 1.79 -0.26 -17.17
CA ILE A 50 1.09 1.00 -17.28
C ILE A 50 1.87 1.98 -18.14
N GLU A 51 1.13 2.80 -18.87
CA GLU A 51 1.65 3.98 -19.56
C GLU A 51 0.76 5.17 -19.20
N GLY A 52 1.36 6.30 -18.82
CA GLY A 52 0.60 7.43 -18.31
C GLY A 52 1.45 8.62 -17.88
N PHE A 53 0.85 9.47 -17.05
CA PHE A 53 1.48 10.67 -16.52
C PHE A 53 1.41 10.70 -15.01
N ILE A 54 2.56 10.92 -14.37
CA ILE A 54 2.66 11.15 -12.94
C ILE A 54 2.63 12.64 -12.66
N ASP A 55 1.80 13.04 -11.70
CA ASP A 55 1.76 14.40 -11.19
C ASP A 55 1.57 14.47 -9.67
N VAL A 56 1.86 15.63 -9.11
CA VAL A 56 1.63 15.90 -7.69
C VAL A 56 0.14 16.26 -7.48
N PRO A 57 -0.55 15.72 -6.46
CA PRO A 57 -1.95 16.05 -6.20
C PRO A 57 -2.20 17.56 -6.09
N LYS A 58 -3.41 17.99 -6.46
CA LYS A 58 -3.82 19.39 -6.44
C LYS A 58 -3.85 19.93 -5.00
N ARG A 59 -3.38 21.17 -4.83
CA ARG A 59 -3.54 21.92 -3.57
C ARG A 59 -4.99 22.43 -3.46
N GLU A 60 -5.35 22.89 -2.28
CA GLU A 60 -6.56 23.66 -2.05
C GLU A 60 -6.70 24.80 -3.07
N GLN A 61 -7.85 24.86 -3.73
CA GLN A 61 -8.15 25.92 -4.70
C GLN A 61 -8.64 27.20 -4.02
N ASN A 62 -9.24 27.06 -2.83
CA ASN A 62 -9.75 28.15 -2.00
C ASN A 62 -9.21 28.00 -0.57
N LYS A 63 -8.98 29.11 0.14
CA LYS A 63 -8.60 29.08 1.57
C LYS A 63 -9.70 28.38 2.38
N GLY A 64 -9.35 27.32 3.10
CA GLY A 64 -10.29 26.49 3.88
C GLY A 64 -11.04 25.44 3.07
N GLY A 65 -10.75 25.28 1.77
CA GLY A 65 -11.33 24.24 0.92
C GLY A 65 -10.56 22.92 1.01
N PHE A 66 -11.16 21.84 0.50
CA PHE A 66 -10.55 20.52 0.49
C PHE A 66 -9.22 20.53 -0.29
N SER A 67 -8.18 19.99 0.33
CA SER A 67 -6.84 19.85 -0.25
C SER A 67 -6.57 18.37 -0.51
N GLN A 68 -6.76 17.93 -1.76
CA GLN A 68 -6.47 16.55 -2.17
C GLN A 68 -5.01 16.17 -1.84
N ARG A 69 -4.09 17.12 -1.99
CA ARG A 69 -2.69 16.95 -1.57
C ARG A 69 -2.53 16.70 -0.09
N ALA A 70 -3.18 17.48 0.77
CA ALA A 70 -3.06 17.29 2.22
C ALA A 70 -3.64 15.93 2.63
N TYR A 71 -4.79 15.57 2.07
CA TYR A 71 -5.45 14.28 2.29
C TYR A 71 -4.55 13.10 1.89
N LEU A 72 -4.11 13.05 0.63
CA LEU A 72 -3.27 11.96 0.13
C LEU A 72 -1.91 11.90 0.82
N LYS A 73 -1.30 13.06 1.14
CA LYS A 73 -0.06 13.11 1.91
C LYS A 73 -0.26 12.56 3.33
N GLY A 74 -1.43 12.79 3.95
CA GLY A 74 -1.80 12.19 5.23
C GLY A 74 -1.90 10.66 5.19
N GLN A 75 -2.17 10.10 4.01
CA GLN A 75 -2.16 8.66 3.71
C GLN A 75 -0.79 8.16 3.21
N GLY A 76 0.24 9.02 3.19
CA GLY A 76 1.58 8.69 2.72
C GLY A 76 1.71 8.59 1.19
N ILE A 77 0.69 9.02 0.43
CA ILE A 77 0.67 9.02 -1.03
C ILE A 77 1.19 10.36 -1.53
N ASN A 78 2.16 10.33 -2.44
CA ASN A 78 2.85 11.52 -2.92
C ASN A 78 2.41 11.95 -4.31
N PHE A 79 1.94 11.00 -5.12
CA PHE A 79 1.71 11.21 -6.54
C PHE A 79 0.41 10.56 -7.02
N ILE A 80 -0.12 11.10 -8.10
CA ILE A 80 -1.24 10.53 -8.85
C ILE A 80 -0.70 10.18 -10.24
N CYS A 81 -1.02 8.99 -10.72
CA CYS A 81 -0.72 8.55 -12.06
C CYS A 81 -2.01 8.47 -12.88
N THR A 82 -2.09 9.30 -13.92
CA THR A 82 -3.18 9.27 -14.89
C THR A 82 -2.84 8.29 -16.00
N LEU A 83 -3.66 7.26 -16.17
CA LEU A 83 -3.41 6.17 -17.11
C LEU A 83 -3.83 6.54 -18.53
N LYS A 84 -3.00 6.14 -19.51
CA LYS A 84 -3.31 6.09 -20.94
C LYS A 84 -3.54 4.66 -21.40
N LYS A 85 -2.72 3.73 -20.90
CA LYS A 85 -2.80 2.30 -21.17
C LYS A 85 -2.55 1.52 -19.89
N GLU A 86 -3.27 0.44 -19.72
CA GLU A 86 -3.13 -0.51 -18.62
C GLU A 86 -3.37 -1.93 -19.13
N GLU A 87 -2.48 -2.86 -18.79
CA GLU A 87 -2.54 -4.26 -19.21
C GLU A 87 -2.01 -5.16 -18.10
N ILE A 88 -2.79 -6.17 -17.70
CA ILE A 88 -2.36 -7.17 -16.71
C ILE A 88 -1.35 -8.08 -17.39
N ILE A 89 -0.18 -8.23 -16.79
CA ILE A 89 0.84 -9.15 -17.29
C ILE A 89 0.81 -10.45 -16.52
N ASN A 90 0.67 -10.37 -15.18
CA ASN A 90 0.77 -11.55 -14.36
C ASN A 90 0.12 -11.37 -12.99
N LYS A 91 -0.41 -12.47 -12.47
CA LYS A 91 -0.86 -12.62 -11.10
C LYS A 91 0.22 -13.37 -10.32
N LYS A 92 0.82 -12.72 -9.33
CA LYS A 92 1.80 -13.35 -8.44
C LYS A 92 1.28 -13.30 -7.01
N ASP A 93 1.43 -14.41 -6.30
CA ASP A 93 1.29 -14.44 -4.84
C ASP A 93 2.51 -13.76 -4.23
N THR A 94 2.44 -12.43 -4.15
CA THR A 94 3.52 -11.61 -3.63
C THR A 94 3.34 -11.39 -2.13
N ILE A 95 4.39 -10.88 -1.47
CA ILE A 95 4.31 -10.50 -0.06
C ILE A 95 3.20 -9.48 0.18
N TYR A 96 2.91 -8.59 -0.78
CA TYR A 96 1.82 -7.64 -0.68
C TYR A 96 0.45 -8.32 -0.74
N SER A 97 0.26 -9.33 -1.59
CA SER A 97 -0.96 -10.13 -1.61
C SER A 97 -1.18 -10.84 -0.27
N TRP A 98 -0.16 -11.50 0.26
CA TRP A 98 -0.23 -12.20 1.55
C TRP A 98 -0.56 -11.23 2.70
N LEU A 99 0.14 -10.09 2.77
CA LEU A 99 -0.09 -9.06 3.77
C LEU A 99 -1.47 -8.43 3.68
N TYR A 100 -1.95 -8.18 2.46
CA TYR A 100 -3.28 -7.64 2.23
C TYR A 100 -4.36 -8.62 2.68
N ASN A 101 -4.24 -9.90 2.31
CA ASN A 101 -5.16 -10.96 2.73
C ASN A 101 -5.17 -11.12 4.25
N TYR A 102 -4.01 -11.06 4.90
CA TYR A 102 -3.91 -11.07 6.36
C TYR A 102 -4.60 -9.84 6.99
N LYS A 103 -4.33 -8.64 6.46
CA LYS A 103 -5.00 -7.40 6.90
C LYS A 103 -6.52 -7.50 6.77
N MET A 104 -7.02 -8.01 5.64
CA MET A 104 -8.46 -8.20 5.41
C MET A 104 -9.07 -9.25 6.35
N ALA A 105 -8.36 -10.35 6.59
CA ALA A 105 -8.81 -11.36 7.55
C ALA A 105 -8.93 -10.77 8.96
N MET A 106 -7.94 -10.00 9.42
CA MET A 106 -8.00 -9.32 10.72
C MET A 106 -9.14 -8.29 10.77
N LYS A 107 -9.30 -7.48 9.71
CA LYS A 107 -10.39 -6.50 9.61
C LYS A 107 -11.76 -7.18 9.72
N ASN A 108 -11.96 -8.28 9.01
CA ASN A 108 -13.20 -9.06 9.05
C ASN A 108 -13.47 -9.71 10.42
N GLN A 109 -12.42 -10.03 11.19
CA GLN A 109 -12.61 -10.48 12.56
C GLN A 109 -12.99 -9.33 13.47
N ILE A 110 -12.27 -8.20 13.41
CA ILE A 110 -12.55 -7.00 14.21
C ILE A 110 -13.99 -6.51 13.96
N SER A 111 -14.43 -6.46 12.70
CA SER A 111 -15.76 -5.97 12.33
C SER A 111 -16.90 -6.84 12.83
N LYS A 112 -16.65 -8.11 13.14
CA LYS A 112 -17.67 -8.99 13.75
C LYS A 112 -17.89 -8.71 15.24
N TYR A 113 -16.90 -8.12 15.91
CA TYR A 113 -16.94 -7.89 17.36
C TYR A 113 -17.17 -6.43 17.74
N LEU A 114 -16.89 -5.49 16.83
CA LEU A 114 -16.91 -4.05 17.10
C LEU A 114 -17.62 -3.31 15.96
N GLU A 115 -18.94 -3.16 16.00
CA GLU A 115 -19.67 -2.48 14.92
C GLU A 115 -19.30 -0.98 14.83
N GLU A 116 -19.44 -0.23 15.93
CA GLU A 116 -19.20 1.23 15.94
C GLU A 116 -17.70 1.59 15.96
N ASP A 117 -16.87 0.79 16.64
CA ASP A 117 -15.45 1.09 16.86
C ASP A 117 -14.51 0.44 15.84
N THR A 118 -15.02 -0.23 14.80
CA THR A 118 -14.18 -0.87 13.77
C THR A 118 -13.16 0.10 13.18
N VAL A 119 -13.56 1.34 12.86
CA VAL A 119 -12.67 2.34 12.24
C VAL A 119 -11.53 2.71 13.21
N LEU A 120 -11.83 2.85 14.50
CA LEU A 120 -10.83 3.13 15.54
C LEU A 120 -9.82 1.97 15.66
N PHE A 121 -10.32 0.76 15.83
CA PHE A 121 -9.47 -0.41 16.03
C PHE A 121 -8.65 -0.76 14.79
N THR A 122 -9.23 -0.68 13.60
CA THR A 122 -8.50 -0.95 12.36
C THR A 122 -7.49 0.16 12.04
N SER A 123 -7.81 1.42 12.32
CA SER A 123 -6.84 2.52 12.24
C SER A 123 -5.67 2.34 13.19
N PHE A 124 -5.96 1.89 14.42
CA PHE A 124 -4.94 1.69 15.46
C PHE A 124 -4.08 0.45 15.19
N PHE A 125 -4.71 -0.74 15.06
CA PHE A 125 -4.00 -2.02 14.96
C PHE A 125 -3.52 -2.38 13.56
N LEU A 126 -4.19 -1.90 12.51
CA LEU A 126 -3.83 -2.25 11.12
C LEU A 126 -3.25 -1.06 10.35
N GLY A 127 -3.12 0.10 11.02
CA GLY A 127 -2.77 1.37 10.36
C GLY A 127 -3.78 1.77 9.28
N ASP A 128 -4.99 1.20 9.28
CA ASP A 128 -5.99 1.40 8.23
C ASP A 128 -6.71 2.72 8.45
N LYS A 129 -6.11 3.81 7.99
CA LYS A 129 -6.69 5.15 8.11
C LYS A 129 -7.83 5.42 7.10
N LYS A 130 -8.38 4.36 6.50
CA LYS A 130 -9.52 4.42 5.59
C LYS A 130 -10.78 4.62 6.45
N GLY A 131 -11.56 5.67 6.18
CA GLY A 131 -12.77 6.01 6.96
C GLY A 131 -12.56 6.99 8.12
N LEU A 132 -11.31 7.40 8.37
CA LEU A 132 -10.98 8.55 9.22
C LEU A 132 -11.24 9.83 8.44
N ASP A 133 -12.48 10.32 8.48
CA ASP A 133 -12.80 11.66 7.96
C ASP A 133 -12.23 12.75 8.89
N ASP A 134 -12.25 13.99 8.40
CA ASP A 134 -11.66 15.12 9.15
C ASP A 134 -12.40 15.36 10.47
N GLY A 135 -13.71 15.10 10.54
CA GLY A 135 -14.51 15.25 11.76
C GLY A 135 -14.17 14.22 12.84
N LEU A 136 -14.05 12.95 12.47
CA LEU A 136 -13.65 11.87 13.37
C LEU A 136 -12.20 12.08 13.85
N ARG A 137 -11.34 12.58 12.97
CA ARG A 137 -9.95 12.91 13.31
C ARG A 137 -9.86 14.05 14.31
N GLU A 138 -10.65 15.11 14.14
CA GLU A 138 -10.71 16.25 15.05
C GLU A 138 -11.28 15.83 16.42
N LEU A 139 -12.35 15.03 16.42
CA LEU A 139 -12.91 14.44 17.63
C LEU A 139 -11.85 13.65 18.41
N TRP A 140 -11.09 12.79 17.72
CA TRP A 140 -10.05 11.99 18.36
C TRP A 140 -8.85 12.79 18.83
N GLN A 141 -8.50 13.87 18.13
CA GLN A 141 -7.49 14.82 18.61
C GLN A 141 -7.95 15.51 19.89
N ASN A 142 -9.21 15.94 19.95
CA ASN A 142 -9.81 16.58 21.12
C ASN A 142 -9.94 15.62 22.31
N LEU A 143 -10.21 14.34 22.06
CA LEU A 143 -10.20 13.28 23.07
C LEU A 143 -8.79 12.84 23.48
N GLY A 144 -7.74 13.41 22.88
CA GLY A 144 -6.36 13.09 23.19
C GLY A 144 -5.89 11.73 22.64
N ILE A 145 -6.64 11.07 21.75
CA ILE A 145 -6.32 9.72 21.23
C ILE A 145 -5.26 9.79 20.10
N SER A 146 -4.94 10.98 19.60
CA SER A 146 -4.02 11.21 18.49
C SER A 146 -2.61 10.63 18.70
N HIS A 147 -2.10 10.63 19.94
CA HIS A 147 -0.78 10.06 20.26
C HIS A 147 -0.78 8.52 20.20
N LEU A 148 -1.91 7.88 20.56
CA LEU A 148 -2.08 6.42 20.47
C LEU A 148 -2.04 5.96 19.01
N LEU A 149 -2.73 6.67 18.11
CA LEU A 149 -2.71 6.40 16.66
C LEU A 149 -1.31 6.56 16.04
N ALA A 150 -0.50 7.48 16.55
CA ALA A 150 0.84 7.72 16.05
C ALA A 150 1.81 6.60 16.44
N VAL A 151 1.72 6.09 17.68
CA VAL A 151 2.56 5.00 18.19
C VAL A 151 2.19 3.67 17.54
N SER A 152 0.90 3.36 17.39
CA SER A 152 0.46 2.07 16.86
C SER A 152 0.82 1.84 15.39
N GLY A 153 0.83 2.90 14.57
CA GLY A 153 1.26 2.83 13.18
C GLY A 153 2.74 2.46 13.02
N THR A 154 3.60 2.86 13.97
CA THR A 154 5.03 2.54 13.93
C THR A 154 5.33 1.08 14.25
N HIS A 155 4.54 0.46 15.14
CA HIS A 155 4.71 -0.96 15.47
C HIS A 155 4.30 -1.86 14.29
N MET A 156 3.23 -1.52 13.58
CA MET A 156 2.83 -2.26 12.39
C MET A 156 3.80 -2.06 11.24
N SER A 157 4.29 -0.84 10.98
CA SER A 157 5.33 -0.64 9.97
C SER A 157 6.61 -1.40 10.31
N LEU A 158 7.01 -1.42 11.58
CA LEU A 158 8.17 -2.19 12.03
C LEU A 158 7.98 -3.70 11.81
N LEU A 159 6.80 -4.25 12.14
CA LEU A 159 6.48 -5.65 11.86
C LEU A 159 6.53 -5.96 10.36
N MET A 160 5.99 -5.07 9.52
CA MET A 160 6.08 -5.20 8.07
C MET A 160 7.52 -5.17 7.58
N ASP A 161 8.34 -4.24 8.07
CA ASP A 161 9.75 -4.12 7.70
C ASP A 161 10.53 -5.37 8.10
N ILE A 162 10.23 -5.95 9.27
CA ILE A 162 10.79 -7.24 9.71
C ILE A 162 10.36 -8.37 8.77
N CYS A 163 9.07 -8.47 8.42
CA CYS A 163 8.59 -9.50 7.50
C CYS A 163 9.24 -9.41 6.11
N ILE A 164 9.34 -8.19 5.56
CA ILE A 164 9.99 -7.94 4.27
C ILE A 164 11.49 -8.28 4.38
N PHE A 165 12.15 -7.85 5.45
CA PHE A 165 13.56 -8.16 5.69
C PHE A 165 13.82 -9.68 5.78
N LEU A 166 12.99 -10.41 6.52
CA LEU A 166 13.08 -11.87 6.63
C LEU A 166 12.84 -12.57 5.29
N HIS A 167 11.91 -12.07 4.48
CA HIS A 167 11.65 -12.60 3.15
C HIS A 167 12.83 -12.35 2.19
N LEU A 168 13.39 -11.14 2.18
CA LEU A 168 14.58 -10.82 1.40
C LEU A 168 15.79 -11.66 1.85
N LEU A 169 15.97 -11.82 3.15
CA LEU A 169 17.01 -12.67 3.72
C LEU A 169 16.83 -14.13 3.28
N TYR A 170 15.60 -14.64 3.30
CA TYR A 170 15.30 -15.99 2.81
C TYR A 170 15.67 -16.16 1.34
N GLN A 171 15.34 -15.20 0.47
CA GLN A 171 15.70 -15.26 -0.95
C GLN A 171 17.22 -15.26 -1.17
N VAL A 172 17.98 -14.43 -0.44
CA VAL A 172 19.44 -14.40 -0.53
C VAL A 172 20.06 -15.71 -0.06
N VAL A 173 19.61 -16.26 1.08
CA VAL A 173 20.10 -17.54 1.61
C VAL A 173 19.70 -18.71 0.70
N ALA A 174 18.52 -18.66 0.08
CA ALA A 174 18.07 -19.67 -0.87
C ALA A 174 18.93 -19.68 -2.14
N LEU A 175 19.29 -18.50 -2.68
CA LEU A 175 20.19 -18.37 -3.83
C LEU A 175 21.59 -18.95 -3.55
N GLU A 176 22.14 -18.72 -2.36
CA GLU A 176 23.44 -19.31 -1.98
C GLU A 176 23.38 -20.84 -1.88
N LYS A 177 22.27 -21.40 -1.39
CA LYS A 177 22.07 -22.86 -1.33
C LYS A 177 21.98 -23.51 -2.71
N GLU A 178 21.26 -22.88 -3.64
CA GLU A 178 21.18 -23.37 -5.03
C GLU A 178 22.53 -23.32 -5.74
N LEU A 179 23.30 -22.24 -5.52
CA LEU A 179 24.65 -22.10 -6.07
C LEU A 179 25.61 -23.14 -5.47
N PHE A 180 25.54 -23.39 -4.15
CA PHE A 180 26.37 -24.39 -3.49
C PHE A 180 26.05 -25.82 -3.96
N LEU A 181 24.77 -26.14 -4.16
CA LEU A 181 24.34 -27.42 -4.76
C LEU A 181 24.88 -27.57 -6.18
N LEU A 182 24.76 -26.54 -7.02
CA LEU A 182 25.31 -26.54 -8.38
C LEU A 182 26.83 -26.75 -8.39
N VAL A 183 27.58 -26.02 -7.57
CA VAL A 183 29.05 -26.16 -7.46
C VAL A 183 29.43 -27.56 -6.95
N SER A 184 28.69 -28.10 -5.98
CA SER A 184 28.94 -29.46 -5.47
C SER A 184 28.71 -30.54 -6.55
N CYS A 185 27.72 -30.37 -7.43
CA CYS A 185 27.49 -31.27 -8.56
C CYS A 185 28.64 -31.26 -9.59
N PHE A 186 29.32 -30.12 -9.78
CA PHE A 186 30.52 -30.04 -10.63
C PHE A 186 31.79 -30.58 -9.95
N TYR A 187 31.82 -30.67 -8.63
CA TYR A 187 32.97 -31.17 -7.87
C TYR A 187 32.96 -32.71 -7.70
N ILE A 188 31.85 -33.37 -8.02
CA ILE A 188 31.64 -34.82 -7.90
C ILE A 188 31.82 -35.56 -9.24
N HIS A 189 32.14 -34.85 -10.33
CA HIS A 189 32.52 -35.41 -11.63
C HIS A 189 33.96 -35.06 -12.00
#